data_AF-E4Z3C3-F1
#
_entry.id   AF-E4Z3C3-F1
#
_cell.length_a   1.000
_cell.length_b   1.000
_cell.length_c   1.000
_cell.angle_alpha   90.00
_cell.angle_beta   90.00
_cell.angle_gamma   90.00
#
_symmetry.space_group_name_H-M   'P 1'
#
loop_
_entity.id
_entity.type
_entity.pdbx_description
1 polymer ?
#
loop_
_entity_poly.entity_id
_entity_poly.type
_entity_poly.pdbx_seq_one_letter_code
_entity_poly.pdbx_strand_id
1 'polypeptide(L)'
;CPDNHYCPEGFPAAGGNVTPCPAGFKGGSGLSNPQDCTPCDAGHYCLSGEGETECPAGTYRAKQGAESKSDCIPLKPGTYSSATGLTGDIGTKCSEGNFCPPGSTKETPCPVGTYSNSTSLHYQHNCKTCEPGTYCDETGMTVGTQCTAGYYCPPGTIYEKQFPCQAGTFSDPGTKCQIIIDAFDWVNVDNPICDVECAYCTAGYYCPAATAKGDEKICPKGHYCPTGTMTEFQYPCQNGTYNAAEGKSEPDDCVICPDGSWCGKGTSEPTKCPAGRYYKHDGTSPTRAKNVDDCDLCPAGMFCTDTESSNCTANFETKIHKNTQKNPQKSKKP
;
A
#
# COMPACT_ATOMS: atom_id res chain seq x y z
N CYS A 1 -25.71 68.16 -13.24
CA CYS A 1 -24.59 67.23 -13.45
C CYS A 1 -25.01 65.82 -13.07
N PRO A 2 -24.64 64.76 -13.82
CA PRO A 2 -24.90 63.37 -13.41
C PRO A 2 -24.09 62.97 -12.17
N ASP A 3 -24.43 61.84 -11.55
CA ASP A 3 -23.67 61.28 -10.42
C ASP A 3 -22.19 61.07 -10.78
N ASN A 4 -21.32 61.20 -9.78
CA ASN A 4 -19.86 61.07 -9.87
C ASN A 4 -19.19 62.06 -10.83
N HIS A 5 -19.88 63.13 -11.20
CA HIS A 5 -19.36 64.20 -12.06
C HIS A 5 -19.75 65.57 -11.50
N TYR A 6 -18.94 66.58 -11.79
CA TYR A 6 -19.22 67.98 -11.47
C TYR A 6 -19.25 68.86 -12.72
N CYS A 7 -20.09 69.89 -12.66
CA CYS A 7 -20.39 70.77 -13.79
C CYS A 7 -20.22 72.23 -13.34
N PRO A 8 -19.06 72.86 -13.59
CA PRO A 8 -18.79 74.24 -13.17
C PRO A 8 -19.86 75.21 -13.67
N GLU A 9 -20.28 76.17 -12.83
CA GLU A 9 -21.27 77.18 -13.22
C GLU A 9 -20.78 78.01 -14.42
N GLY A 10 -21.62 78.12 -15.47
CA GLY A 10 -21.34 78.94 -16.66
C GLY A 10 -21.61 78.28 -18.02
N PHE A 11 -22.01 77.00 -18.10
CA PHE A 11 -22.21 76.30 -19.37
C PHE A 11 -23.67 75.84 -19.58
N PRO A 12 -24.30 76.16 -20.72
CA PRO A 12 -25.69 75.77 -21.00
C PRO A 12 -25.84 74.26 -21.20
N ALA A 13 -27.01 73.74 -20.83
CA ALA A 13 -27.40 72.33 -20.74
C ALA A 13 -27.29 71.48 -22.04
N ALA A 14 -26.81 72.05 -23.15
CA ALA A 14 -26.59 71.37 -24.42
C ALA A 14 -25.09 71.37 -24.74
N GLY A 15 -24.34 70.44 -24.14
CA GLY A 15 -22.89 70.26 -24.40
C GLY A 15 -21.94 70.78 -23.32
N GLY A 16 -22.42 71.01 -22.09
CA GLY A 16 -21.58 71.41 -20.96
C GLY A 16 -20.45 70.40 -20.66
N ASN A 17 -19.29 70.92 -20.24
CA ASN A 17 -18.11 70.11 -19.91
C ASN A 17 -18.36 69.32 -18.61
N VAL A 18 -18.88 68.10 -18.72
CA VAL A 18 -19.10 67.19 -17.59
C VAL A 18 -17.75 66.61 -17.19
N THR A 19 -17.24 67.01 -16.02
CA THR A 19 -15.93 66.54 -15.55
C THR A 19 -16.13 65.44 -14.51
N PRO A 20 -15.50 64.27 -14.66
CA PRO A 20 -15.61 63.20 -13.67
C PRO A 20 -14.97 63.62 -12.35
N CYS A 21 -15.52 63.13 -11.23
CA CYS A 21 -14.76 63.12 -9.99
C CYS A 21 -13.46 62.33 -10.22
N PRO A 22 -12.33 62.81 -9.65
CA PRO A 22 -11.05 62.12 -9.78
C PRO A 22 -11.12 60.73 -9.14
N ALA A 23 -10.24 59.82 -9.57
CA ALA A 23 -10.14 58.51 -8.94
C ALA A 23 -9.91 58.66 -7.43
N GLY A 24 -10.53 57.77 -6.64
CA GLY A 24 -10.55 57.87 -5.18
C GLY A 24 -11.65 58.77 -4.62
N PHE A 25 -12.44 59.43 -5.47
CA PHE A 25 -13.54 60.29 -5.04
C PHE A 25 -14.85 59.95 -5.75
N LYS A 26 -15.97 60.04 -5.04
CA LYS A 26 -17.34 59.85 -5.52
C LYS A 26 -18.16 61.12 -5.31
N GLY A 27 -19.30 61.23 -5.97
CA GLY A 27 -20.14 62.42 -5.86
C GLY A 27 -21.60 62.12 -6.17
N GLY A 28 -22.52 62.79 -5.47
CA GLY A 28 -23.95 62.73 -5.82
C GLY A 28 -24.28 63.53 -7.08
N SER A 29 -25.54 63.54 -7.49
CA SER A 29 -25.99 64.35 -8.62
C SER A 29 -26.00 65.84 -8.28
N GLY A 30 -25.81 66.68 -9.30
CA GLY A 30 -25.93 68.13 -9.16
C GLY A 30 -24.69 68.87 -8.65
N LEU A 31 -23.52 68.22 -8.56
CA LEU A 31 -22.28 68.89 -8.14
C LEU A 31 -21.83 69.95 -9.15
N SER A 32 -21.30 71.05 -8.63
CA SER A 32 -20.77 72.17 -9.42
C SER A 32 -19.27 72.39 -9.21
N ASN A 33 -18.67 71.89 -8.13
CA ASN A 33 -17.26 72.09 -7.80
C ASN A 33 -16.53 70.76 -7.56
N PRO A 34 -15.26 70.57 -7.99
CA PRO A 34 -14.49 69.36 -7.68
C PRO A 34 -14.33 69.07 -6.18
N GLN A 35 -14.36 70.08 -5.33
CA GLN A 35 -14.30 69.92 -3.87
C GLN A 35 -15.57 69.30 -3.28
N ASP A 36 -16.66 69.25 -4.04
CA ASP A 36 -17.90 68.60 -3.61
C ASP A 36 -17.84 67.07 -3.81
N CYS A 37 -16.83 66.56 -4.54
CA CYS A 37 -16.54 65.13 -4.58
C CYS A 37 -15.95 64.69 -3.23
N THR A 38 -16.50 63.63 -2.64
CA THR A 38 -16.05 63.09 -1.36
C THR A 38 -15.18 61.85 -1.56
N PRO A 39 -14.22 61.56 -0.65
CA PRO A 39 -13.41 60.36 -0.75
C PRO A 39 -14.27 59.09 -0.78
N CYS A 40 -13.82 58.10 -1.55
CA CYS A 40 -14.38 56.75 -1.52
C CYS A 40 -14.31 56.19 -0.09
N ASP A 41 -15.34 55.48 0.37
CA ASP A 41 -15.39 54.96 1.73
C ASP A 41 -14.40 53.82 1.94
N ALA A 42 -14.07 53.56 3.21
CA ALA A 42 -13.29 52.38 3.57
C ALA A 42 -14.02 51.12 3.07
N GLY A 43 -13.25 50.10 2.69
CA GLY A 43 -13.77 48.88 2.08
C GLY A 43 -14.12 49.00 0.60
N HIS A 44 -14.00 50.18 -0.01
CA HIS A 44 -14.36 50.40 -1.41
C HIS A 44 -13.26 51.11 -2.19
N TYR A 45 -13.38 51.09 -3.53
CA TYR A 45 -12.56 51.88 -4.46
C TYR A 45 -13.44 52.55 -5.52
N CYS A 46 -12.97 53.69 -6.04
CA CYS A 46 -13.71 54.53 -6.97
C CYS A 46 -12.81 54.89 -8.16
N LEU A 47 -13.14 54.36 -9.35
CA LEU A 47 -12.51 54.79 -10.61
C LEU A 47 -13.02 56.18 -10.99
N SER A 48 -12.27 56.92 -11.82
CA SER A 48 -12.66 58.28 -12.20
C SER A 48 -14.00 58.30 -12.95
N GLY A 49 -14.95 59.11 -12.46
CA GLY A 49 -16.29 59.23 -13.03
C GLY A 49 -17.22 58.06 -12.71
N GLU A 50 -16.75 57.08 -11.95
CA GLU A 50 -17.54 55.92 -11.54
C GLU A 50 -18.00 56.05 -10.08
N GLY A 51 -18.99 55.23 -9.74
CA GLY A 51 -19.45 55.09 -8.37
C GLY A 51 -18.51 54.23 -7.54
N GLU A 52 -18.92 54.03 -6.30
CA GLU A 52 -18.18 53.23 -5.35
C GLU A 52 -18.32 51.72 -5.63
N THR A 53 -17.20 51.01 -5.65
CA THR A 53 -17.16 49.55 -5.82
C THR A 53 -16.53 48.89 -4.61
N GLU A 54 -17.19 47.89 -4.04
CA GLU A 54 -16.65 47.12 -2.91
C GLU A 54 -15.32 46.43 -3.28
N CYS A 55 -14.37 46.46 -2.34
CA CYS A 55 -13.20 45.61 -2.43
C CYS A 55 -13.65 44.13 -2.50
N PRO A 56 -13.06 43.34 -3.41
CA PRO A 56 -13.46 41.96 -3.61
C PRO A 56 -13.22 41.11 -2.35
N ALA A 57 -13.93 40.00 -2.24
CA ALA A 57 -13.72 39.02 -1.18
C ALA A 57 -12.24 38.61 -1.09
N GLY A 58 -11.79 38.34 0.13
CA GLY A 58 -10.37 38.11 0.41
C GLY A 58 -9.52 39.38 0.48
N THR A 59 -10.07 40.56 0.25
CA THR A 59 -9.32 41.83 0.36
C THR A 59 -10.05 42.84 1.23
N TYR A 60 -9.32 43.83 1.73
CA TYR A 60 -9.86 44.90 2.55
C TYR A 60 -9.21 46.25 2.22
N ARG A 61 -9.87 47.33 2.62
CA ARG A 61 -9.29 48.69 2.56
C ARG A 61 -9.67 49.46 3.81
N ALA A 62 -8.68 49.74 4.66
CA ALA A 62 -8.92 50.47 5.92
C ALA A 62 -9.03 51.98 5.76
N LYS A 63 -8.41 52.56 4.73
CA LYS A 63 -8.38 53.99 4.47
C LYS A 63 -9.34 54.37 3.36
N GLN A 64 -10.05 55.48 3.54
CA GLN A 64 -10.83 56.13 2.48
C GLN A 64 -9.93 56.54 1.30
N GLY A 65 -10.56 56.77 0.14
CA GLY A 65 -9.92 57.29 -1.05
C GLY A 65 -9.10 56.26 -1.84
N ALA A 66 -9.55 55.02 -1.94
CA ALA A 66 -8.95 54.06 -2.88
C ALA A 66 -9.33 54.38 -4.33
N GLU A 67 -8.34 54.44 -5.20
CA GLU A 67 -8.49 54.84 -6.59
C GLU A 67 -8.88 53.67 -7.49
N SER A 68 -8.48 52.44 -7.16
CA SER A 68 -8.78 51.28 -7.99
C SER A 68 -8.75 49.96 -7.21
N LYS A 69 -9.06 48.84 -7.87
CA LYS A 69 -9.00 47.51 -7.25
C LYS A 69 -7.62 47.16 -6.65
N SER A 70 -6.52 47.69 -7.20
CA SER A 70 -5.17 47.42 -6.68
C SER A 70 -4.89 48.04 -5.31
N ASP A 71 -5.72 48.99 -4.89
CA ASP A 71 -5.68 49.59 -3.56
C ASP A 71 -6.24 48.68 -2.46
N CYS A 72 -6.99 47.65 -2.83
CA CYS A 72 -7.51 46.65 -1.91
C CYS A 72 -6.38 45.70 -1.48
N ILE A 73 -6.16 45.59 -0.18
CA ILE A 73 -5.07 44.83 0.43
C ILE A 73 -5.56 43.40 0.68
N PRO A 74 -4.84 42.34 0.25
CA PRO A 74 -5.19 40.97 0.58
C PRO A 74 -5.23 40.72 2.09
N LEU A 75 -6.16 39.89 2.55
CA LEU A 75 -6.12 39.35 3.91
C LEU A 75 -4.80 38.62 4.16
N LYS A 76 -4.33 38.66 5.40
CA LYS A 76 -3.10 37.96 5.79
C LYS A 76 -3.20 36.45 5.53
N PRO A 77 -2.09 35.75 5.25
CA PRO A 77 -2.12 34.30 5.13
C PRO A 77 -2.61 33.66 6.44
N GLY A 78 -3.23 32.49 6.33
CA GLY A 78 -3.85 31.80 7.46
C GLY A 78 -5.27 32.28 7.80
N THR A 79 -5.80 33.25 7.06
CA THR A 79 -7.22 33.64 7.16
C THR A 79 -7.91 33.68 5.78
N TYR A 80 -9.23 33.56 5.79
CA TYR A 80 -10.06 33.69 4.60
C TYR A 80 -11.36 34.47 4.90
N SER A 81 -11.96 35.05 3.88
CA SER A 81 -13.30 35.64 3.99
C SER A 81 -14.01 35.70 2.64
N SER A 82 -15.27 35.28 2.61
CA SER A 82 -16.14 35.43 1.44
C SER A 82 -16.86 36.79 1.38
N ALA A 83 -16.70 37.63 2.40
CA ALA A 83 -17.32 38.96 2.45
C ALA A 83 -16.55 39.96 1.58
N THR A 84 -17.27 40.76 0.82
CA THR A 84 -16.79 41.94 0.10
C THR A 84 -16.83 43.17 1.00
N GLY A 85 -16.20 44.27 0.59
CA GLY A 85 -16.34 45.56 1.29
C GLY A 85 -15.62 45.63 2.65
N LEU A 86 -14.64 44.77 2.92
CA LEU A 86 -14.00 44.71 4.23
C LEU A 86 -13.21 45.98 4.54
N THR A 87 -13.41 46.53 5.74
CA THR A 87 -12.70 47.72 6.23
C THR A 87 -11.43 47.40 7.02
N GLY A 88 -11.13 46.12 7.25
CA GLY A 88 -9.96 45.68 8.01
C GLY A 88 -9.58 44.23 7.73
N ASP A 89 -8.43 43.82 8.26
CA ASP A 89 -7.94 42.44 8.20
C ASP A 89 -8.66 41.56 9.23
N ILE A 90 -9.93 41.27 8.96
CA ILE A 90 -10.87 40.57 9.86
C ILE A 90 -11.30 39.19 9.33
N GLY A 91 -10.38 38.49 8.66
CA GLY A 91 -10.65 37.15 8.12
C GLY A 91 -10.80 36.06 9.20
N THR A 92 -11.54 35.00 8.86
CA THR A 92 -11.67 33.78 9.66
C THR A 92 -10.41 32.94 9.53
N LYS A 93 -9.89 32.40 10.64
CA LYS A 93 -8.73 31.49 10.61
C LYS A 93 -9.05 30.21 9.83
N CYS A 94 -8.13 29.73 9.00
CA CYS A 94 -8.28 28.41 8.38
C CYS A 94 -8.37 27.34 9.46
N SER A 95 -9.27 26.39 9.27
CA SER A 95 -9.39 25.24 10.15
C SER A 95 -8.21 24.28 9.98
N GLU A 96 -8.07 23.34 10.92
CA GLU A 96 -7.13 22.22 10.76
C GLU A 96 -7.43 21.45 9.47
N GLY A 97 -6.40 20.83 8.90
CA GLY A 97 -6.48 20.19 7.59
C GLY A 97 -6.47 21.17 6.41
N ASN A 98 -6.60 22.48 6.64
CA ASN A 98 -6.71 23.48 5.57
C ASN A 98 -5.64 24.57 5.64
N PHE A 99 -5.37 25.20 4.50
CA PHE A 99 -4.50 26.37 4.36
C PHE A 99 -5.19 27.50 3.59
N CYS A 100 -4.74 28.74 3.86
CA CYS A 100 -5.23 29.94 3.18
C CYS A 100 -4.05 30.83 2.81
N PRO A 101 -3.67 30.89 1.52
CA PRO A 101 -2.73 31.88 1.03
C PRO A 101 -3.27 33.31 1.22
N PRO A 102 -2.44 34.36 1.04
CA PRO A 102 -2.91 35.73 1.13
C PRO A 102 -4.08 36.00 0.19
N GLY A 103 -5.15 36.59 0.73
CA GLY A 103 -6.34 36.92 -0.03
C GLY A 103 -7.32 35.77 -0.30
N SER A 104 -7.24 34.67 0.44
CA SER A 104 -8.20 33.57 0.34
C SER A 104 -9.64 34.01 0.60
N THR A 105 -10.54 33.55 -0.27
CA THR A 105 -12.00 33.69 -0.09
C THR A 105 -12.63 32.47 0.60
N LYS A 106 -11.93 31.35 0.58
CA LYS A 106 -12.26 30.08 1.22
C LYS A 106 -10.96 29.37 1.61
N GLU A 107 -11.04 28.54 2.65
CA GLU A 107 -9.96 27.62 3.00
C GLU A 107 -9.77 26.53 1.92
N THR A 108 -8.53 26.08 1.75
CA THR A 108 -8.15 25.02 0.81
C THR A 108 -7.61 23.81 1.57
N PRO A 109 -8.14 22.60 1.36
CA PRO A 109 -7.69 21.42 2.08
C PRO A 109 -6.28 21.00 1.66
N CYS A 110 -5.51 20.49 2.63
CA CYS A 110 -4.25 19.81 2.37
C CYS A 110 -4.51 18.61 1.44
N PRO A 111 -3.67 18.40 0.40
CA PRO A 111 -3.83 17.29 -0.53
C PRO A 111 -3.55 15.94 0.15
N VAL A 112 -4.00 14.85 -0.49
CA VAL A 112 -3.64 13.48 -0.08
C VAL A 112 -2.13 13.31 0.06
N GLY A 113 -1.71 12.43 0.97
CA GLY A 113 -0.30 12.27 1.35
C GLY A 113 0.20 13.38 2.27
N THR A 114 -0.66 14.33 2.65
CA THR A 114 -0.37 15.35 3.64
C THR A 114 -1.55 15.58 4.59
N TYR A 115 -1.29 16.15 5.75
CA TYR A 115 -2.26 16.50 6.77
C TYR A 115 -1.85 17.79 7.50
N SER A 116 -2.76 18.40 8.24
CA SER A 116 -2.43 19.51 9.14
C SER A 116 -3.24 19.46 10.42
N ASN A 117 -2.56 19.41 11.57
CA ASN A 117 -3.18 19.57 12.89
C ASN A 117 -3.07 21.00 13.44
N SER A 118 -2.79 21.98 12.57
CA SER A 118 -2.58 23.38 12.95
C SER A 118 -3.61 24.26 12.28
N THR A 119 -4.20 25.18 13.06
CA THR A 119 -5.07 26.24 12.53
C THR A 119 -4.24 27.33 11.87
N SER A 120 -4.87 28.13 11.00
CA SER A 120 -4.26 29.27 10.32
C SER A 120 -3.05 28.89 9.44
N LEU A 121 -3.09 27.75 8.77
CA LEU A 121 -2.00 27.34 7.87
C LEU A 121 -1.94 28.28 6.65
N HIS A 122 -0.74 28.68 6.25
CA HIS A 122 -0.55 29.71 5.23
C HIS A 122 -0.54 29.15 3.81
N TYR A 123 0.31 28.16 3.55
CA TYR A 123 0.55 27.65 2.20
C TYR A 123 0.47 26.12 2.15
N GLN A 124 0.25 25.57 0.96
CA GLN A 124 0.19 24.12 0.73
C GLN A 124 1.44 23.39 1.21
N HIS A 125 2.64 23.96 1.01
CA HIS A 125 3.89 23.34 1.45
C HIS A 125 4.07 23.34 2.98
N ASN A 126 3.18 24.00 3.73
CA ASN A 126 3.14 23.89 5.19
C ASN A 126 2.27 22.72 5.66
N CYS A 127 1.53 22.05 4.77
CA CYS A 127 0.90 20.77 5.06
C CYS A 127 1.99 19.75 5.38
N LYS A 128 1.82 19.01 6.48
CA LYS A 128 2.76 18.00 6.93
C LYS A 128 2.58 16.75 6.08
N THR A 129 3.65 16.25 5.49
CA THR A 129 3.65 14.94 4.84
C THR A 129 3.27 13.85 5.87
N CYS A 130 2.45 12.87 5.48
CA CYS A 130 2.15 11.75 6.38
C CYS A 130 3.45 11.04 6.76
N GLU A 131 3.63 10.81 8.06
CA GLU A 131 4.86 10.23 8.58
C GLU A 131 5.00 8.75 8.19
N PRO A 132 6.22 8.20 8.15
CA PRO A 132 6.43 6.76 7.95
C PRO A 132 5.55 5.91 8.87
N GLY A 133 4.94 4.86 8.29
CA GLY A 133 3.96 4.00 8.96
C GLY A 133 2.52 4.53 8.91
N THR A 134 2.30 5.72 8.35
CA THR A 134 0.97 6.29 8.16
C THR A 134 0.68 6.68 6.72
N TYR A 135 -0.60 6.77 6.36
CA TYR A 135 -1.08 7.23 5.07
C TYR A 135 -2.17 8.30 5.26
N CYS A 136 -2.37 9.15 4.25
CA CYS A 136 -3.48 10.10 4.21
C CYS A 136 -4.17 10.00 2.84
N ASP A 137 -5.32 9.35 2.80
CA ASP A 137 -6.09 9.04 1.59
C ASP A 137 -7.20 10.03 1.27
N GLU A 138 -7.52 10.92 2.22
CA GLU A 138 -8.47 12.00 2.04
C GLU A 138 -7.78 13.37 2.07
N THR A 139 -8.39 14.36 1.39
CA THR A 139 -7.94 15.76 1.48
C THR A 139 -8.43 16.38 2.78
N GLY A 140 -7.63 17.25 3.39
CA GLY A 140 -8.05 17.97 4.60
C GLY A 140 -7.95 17.14 5.88
N MET A 141 -7.19 16.04 5.87
CA MET A 141 -6.93 15.26 7.07
C MET A 141 -6.16 16.07 8.12
N THR A 142 -6.45 15.81 9.40
CA THR A 142 -5.77 16.43 10.55
C THR A 142 -4.75 15.51 11.20
N VAL A 143 -4.74 14.22 10.83
CA VAL A 143 -3.83 13.18 11.30
C VAL A 143 -3.75 12.07 10.24
N GLY A 144 -2.60 11.40 10.12
CA GLY A 144 -2.45 10.23 9.26
C GLY A 144 -3.01 8.96 9.91
N THR A 145 -3.44 8.00 9.10
CA THR A 145 -3.94 6.69 9.54
C THR A 145 -2.82 5.65 9.45
N GLN A 146 -2.74 4.72 10.40
CA GLN A 146 -1.72 3.66 10.36
C GLN A 146 -1.97 2.68 9.22
N CYS A 147 -0.89 2.25 8.57
CA CYS A 147 -0.99 1.28 7.50
C CYS A 147 -1.33 -0.11 8.02
N THR A 148 -2.00 -0.92 7.19
CA THR A 148 -2.41 -2.27 7.57
C THR A 148 -1.22 -3.24 7.58
N ALA A 149 -1.33 -4.28 8.39
CA ALA A 149 -0.35 -5.36 8.41
C ALA A 149 -0.21 -6.00 7.02
N GLY A 150 1.01 -6.44 6.68
CA GLY A 150 1.38 -6.87 5.34
C GLY A 150 1.80 -5.73 4.40
N TYR A 151 1.63 -4.48 4.81
CA TYR A 151 2.07 -3.31 4.08
C TYR A 151 3.01 -2.47 4.93
N TYR A 152 3.79 -1.63 4.28
CA TYR A 152 4.60 -0.60 4.93
C TYR A 152 4.28 0.75 4.31
N CYS A 153 4.61 1.84 5.01
CA CYS A 153 4.34 3.18 4.52
C CYS A 153 5.57 4.08 4.58
N PRO A 154 6.13 4.44 3.42
CA PRO A 154 7.00 5.59 3.26
C PRO A 154 6.32 6.93 3.58
N PRO A 155 7.10 8.00 3.79
CA PRO A 155 6.55 9.35 3.89
C PRO A 155 5.62 9.69 2.72
N GLY A 156 4.45 10.25 3.04
CA GLY A 156 3.52 10.76 2.04
C GLY A 156 2.70 9.68 1.32
N THR A 157 2.60 8.49 1.92
CA THR A 157 1.73 7.42 1.41
C THR A 157 0.28 7.93 1.31
N ILE A 158 -0.36 7.66 0.16
CA ILE A 158 -1.69 8.20 -0.16
C ILE A 158 -2.81 7.16 -0.03
N TYR A 159 -2.50 5.88 0.21
CA TYR A 159 -3.50 4.86 0.58
C TYR A 159 -2.83 3.66 1.28
N GLU A 160 -3.60 2.93 2.09
CA GLU A 160 -3.07 1.92 3.03
C GLU A 160 -2.30 0.74 2.38
N LYS A 161 -2.64 0.37 1.14
CA LYS A 161 -2.09 -0.83 0.43
C LYS A 161 -1.03 -0.49 -0.60
N GLN A 162 -0.47 0.72 -0.56
CA GLN A 162 0.36 1.23 -1.64
C GLN A 162 1.69 0.48 -1.77
N PHE A 163 2.25 0.06 -0.63
CA PHE A 163 3.55 -0.60 -0.61
C PHE A 163 3.43 -1.94 0.15
N PRO A 164 3.17 -3.04 -0.57
CA PRO A 164 3.11 -4.37 0.03
C PRO A 164 4.52 -4.85 0.43
N CYS A 165 4.62 -5.56 1.55
CA CYS A 165 5.80 -6.35 1.88
C CYS A 165 6.02 -7.42 0.81
N GLN A 166 7.28 -7.66 0.45
CA GLN A 166 7.64 -8.70 -0.50
C GLN A 166 7.33 -10.10 0.06
N ALA A 167 7.10 -11.06 -0.84
CA ALA A 167 6.99 -12.46 -0.41
C ALA A 167 8.28 -12.91 0.30
N GLY A 168 8.14 -13.82 1.26
CA GLY A 168 9.19 -14.19 2.20
C GLY A 168 9.28 -13.29 3.43
N THR A 169 8.44 -12.24 3.50
CA THR A 169 8.38 -11.34 4.65
C THR A 169 6.93 -11.09 5.11
N PHE A 170 6.76 -10.64 6.34
CA PHE A 170 5.50 -10.21 6.93
C PHE A 170 5.68 -8.90 7.71
N SER A 171 4.59 -8.20 8.03
CA SER A 171 4.68 -6.96 8.81
C SER A 171 3.52 -6.74 9.78
N ASP A 172 3.79 -5.97 10.83
CA ASP A 172 2.81 -5.44 11.78
C ASP A 172 2.07 -4.21 11.20
N PRO A 173 0.91 -3.81 11.74
CA PRO A 173 0.29 -2.53 11.40
C PRO A 173 1.22 -1.35 11.70
N GLY A 174 1.22 -0.35 10.83
CA GLY A 174 2.04 0.86 10.98
C GLY A 174 3.53 0.64 10.72
N THR A 175 3.91 -0.45 10.05
CA THR A 175 5.30 -0.72 9.67
C THR A 175 5.88 0.43 8.86
N LYS A 176 7.03 0.93 9.32
CA LYS A 176 7.64 2.16 8.81
C LYS A 176 8.69 1.85 7.76
N CYS A 177 8.82 2.76 6.81
CA CYS A 177 10.01 2.86 5.96
C CYS A 177 11.06 3.67 6.71
N GLN A 178 12.15 3.05 7.15
CA GLN A 178 13.29 3.79 7.66
C GLN A 178 14.12 4.29 6.48
N ILE A 179 14.34 5.60 6.41
CA ILE A 179 15.30 6.15 5.44
C ILE A 179 16.68 5.88 6.02
N ILE A 180 17.37 4.88 5.49
CA ILE A 180 18.79 4.70 5.80
C ILE A 180 19.56 5.58 4.84
N ILE A 181 20.28 6.54 5.41
CA ILE A 181 21.41 7.21 4.75
C ILE A 181 22.61 6.32 5.06
N ASP A 182 22.82 5.31 4.23
CA ASP A 182 23.91 4.37 4.37
C ASP A 182 25.22 5.15 4.20
N ALA A 183 25.86 5.44 5.33
CA ALA A 183 27.10 6.20 5.42
C ALA A 183 28.32 5.48 4.81
N PHE A 184 28.12 4.48 3.95
CA PHE A 184 29.16 3.66 3.34
C PHE A 184 29.09 3.53 1.81
N ASP A 185 28.15 4.18 1.12
CA ASP A 185 28.25 4.33 -0.33
C ASP A 185 28.04 5.80 -0.73
N TRP A 186 29.03 6.38 -1.39
CA TRP A 186 29.04 7.78 -1.83
C TRP A 186 28.15 7.98 -3.06
N VAL A 187 26.89 7.53 -3.04
CA VAL A 187 25.96 7.72 -4.17
C VAL A 187 24.50 7.89 -3.71
N ASN A 188 23.94 9.07 -4.02
CA ASN A 188 22.51 9.43 -4.08
C ASN A 188 21.73 9.75 -2.80
N VAL A 189 21.93 10.97 -2.29
CA VAL A 189 20.96 11.71 -1.44
C VAL A 189 19.61 11.96 -2.18
N ASP A 190 19.58 11.76 -3.50
CA ASP A 190 18.40 11.94 -4.35
C ASP A 190 17.49 10.69 -4.42
N ASN A 191 17.90 9.54 -3.86
CA ASN A 191 17.11 8.31 -3.86
C ASN A 191 17.27 7.53 -2.53
N PRO A 192 16.63 7.99 -1.43
CA PRO A 192 16.71 7.31 -0.15
C PRO A 192 16.24 5.87 -0.29
N ILE A 193 17.10 4.91 0.06
CA ILE A 193 16.71 3.50 0.12
C ILE A 193 15.77 3.36 1.31
N CYS A 194 14.55 2.93 1.02
CA CYS A 194 13.61 2.53 2.04
C CYS A 194 14.13 1.22 2.67
N ASP A 195 14.72 1.29 3.86
CA ASP A 195 14.92 0.08 4.66
C ASP A 195 13.59 -0.27 5.31
N VAL A 196 12.99 -1.33 4.80
CA VAL A 196 11.65 -1.72 5.15
C VAL A 196 11.73 -2.70 6.31
N GLU A 197 11.11 -2.35 7.45
CA GLU A 197 11.00 -3.22 8.62
C GLU A 197 10.04 -4.42 8.42
N CYS A 198 9.89 -4.97 7.21
CA CYS A 198 9.19 -6.23 7.03
C CYS A 198 10.08 -7.35 7.58
N ALA A 199 9.56 -8.13 8.53
CA ALA A 199 10.28 -9.23 9.13
C ALA A 199 10.31 -10.44 8.19
N TYR A 200 11.43 -11.15 8.13
CA TYR A 200 11.51 -12.41 7.39
C TYR A 200 10.54 -13.44 7.97
N CYS A 201 9.88 -14.19 7.09
CA CYS A 201 9.06 -15.32 7.47
C CYS A 201 9.88 -16.31 8.30
N THR A 202 9.36 -16.75 9.43
CA THR A 202 10.08 -17.64 10.34
C THR A 202 10.21 -19.05 9.77
N ALA A 203 11.26 -19.76 10.18
CA ALA A 203 11.46 -21.14 9.79
C ALA A 203 10.24 -22.01 10.20
N GLY A 204 9.80 -22.89 9.32
CA GLY A 204 8.56 -23.67 9.45
C GLY A 204 7.34 -22.98 8.84
N TYR A 205 7.48 -21.77 8.30
CA TYR A 205 6.40 -21.01 7.67
C TYR A 205 6.82 -20.45 6.31
N TYR A 206 5.83 -20.09 5.49
CA TYR A 206 6.01 -19.32 4.27
C TYR A 206 5.05 -18.12 4.24
N CYS A 207 5.48 -17.05 3.59
CA CYS A 207 4.78 -15.78 3.57
C CYS A 207 4.62 -15.30 2.12
N PRO A 208 3.42 -15.39 1.51
CA PRO A 208 3.12 -14.70 0.25
C PRO A 208 3.34 -13.18 0.36
N ALA A 209 3.31 -12.47 -0.77
CA ALA A 209 3.39 -11.01 -0.74
C ALA A 209 2.21 -10.42 0.08
N ALA A 210 2.49 -9.33 0.80
CA ALA A 210 1.56 -8.68 1.72
C ALA A 210 1.04 -9.55 2.87
N THR A 211 1.87 -10.44 3.42
CA THR A 211 1.49 -11.25 4.60
C THR A 211 1.49 -10.39 5.86
N ALA A 212 0.35 -10.37 6.56
CA ALA A 212 0.25 -9.76 7.88
C ALA A 212 0.90 -10.66 8.94
N LYS A 213 1.44 -10.06 10.00
CA LYS A 213 1.85 -10.83 11.18
C LYS A 213 0.67 -11.59 11.77
N GLY A 214 0.86 -12.88 12.05
CA GLY A 214 -0.17 -13.81 12.47
C GLY A 214 -0.86 -14.55 11.30
N ASP A 215 -0.70 -14.08 10.06
CA ASP A 215 -1.25 -14.71 8.85
C ASP A 215 -0.22 -15.57 8.09
N GLU A 216 0.99 -15.75 8.66
CA GLU A 216 2.03 -16.62 8.12
C GLU A 216 1.48 -18.04 7.91
N LYS A 217 1.85 -18.66 6.79
CA LYS A 217 1.31 -19.96 6.42
C LYS A 217 2.25 -21.06 6.86
N ILE A 218 1.73 -22.05 7.60
CA ILE A 218 2.53 -23.20 8.02
C ILE A 218 3.10 -23.94 6.81
N CYS A 219 4.35 -24.39 6.89
CA CYS A 219 4.98 -25.13 5.82
C CYS A 219 4.19 -26.41 5.52
N PRO A 220 3.80 -26.66 4.26
CA PRO A 220 2.99 -27.83 3.94
C PRO A 220 3.78 -29.13 4.07
N LYS A 221 3.06 -30.23 4.29
CA LYS A 221 3.62 -31.57 4.17
C LYS A 221 4.30 -31.78 2.80
N GLY A 222 5.33 -32.62 2.78
CA GLY A 222 6.18 -32.86 1.62
C GLY A 222 7.22 -31.77 1.34
N HIS A 223 7.26 -30.71 2.15
CA HIS A 223 8.16 -29.58 2.02
C HIS A 223 8.83 -29.28 3.38
N TYR A 224 9.85 -28.42 3.33
CA TYR A 224 10.49 -27.80 4.50
C TYR A 224 10.67 -26.31 4.21
N CYS A 225 10.53 -25.42 5.18
CA CYS A 225 10.53 -23.98 4.93
C CYS A 225 11.57 -23.29 5.81
N PRO A 226 12.80 -23.01 5.31
CA PRO A 226 13.75 -22.18 6.04
C PRO A 226 13.24 -20.72 6.14
N THR A 227 13.91 -19.92 6.97
CA THR A 227 13.59 -18.48 7.12
C THR A 227 13.54 -17.77 5.76
N GLY A 228 12.52 -16.94 5.56
CA GLY A 228 12.33 -16.18 4.32
C GLY A 228 11.64 -16.95 3.19
N THR A 229 11.05 -18.12 3.47
CA THR A 229 10.30 -18.88 2.45
C THR A 229 9.11 -18.08 1.94
N MET A 230 9.00 -17.95 0.62
CA MET A 230 8.05 -17.09 -0.08
C MET A 230 6.77 -17.83 -0.45
N THR A 231 6.89 -19.11 -0.81
CA THR A 231 5.79 -19.91 -1.34
C THR A 231 5.84 -21.34 -0.79
N GLU A 232 4.69 -21.99 -0.80
CA GLU A 232 4.50 -23.35 -0.29
C GLU A 232 5.32 -24.42 -1.04
N PHE A 233 5.71 -24.15 -2.29
CA PHE A 233 6.42 -25.10 -3.17
C PHE A 233 7.92 -24.82 -3.32
N GLN A 234 8.46 -23.82 -2.62
CA GLN A 234 9.83 -23.36 -2.85
C GLN A 234 10.88 -24.44 -2.49
N TYR A 235 10.60 -25.21 -1.45
CA TYR A 235 11.53 -26.16 -0.85
C TYR A 235 10.89 -27.54 -0.65
N PRO A 236 10.62 -28.27 -1.74
CA PRO A 236 10.08 -29.61 -1.68
C PRO A 236 11.14 -30.61 -1.24
N CYS A 237 10.72 -31.66 -0.54
CA CYS A 237 11.55 -32.84 -0.35
C CYS A 237 11.96 -33.41 -1.71
N GLN A 238 13.25 -33.74 -1.85
CA GLN A 238 13.79 -34.26 -3.09
C GLN A 238 13.30 -35.69 -3.34
N ASN A 239 13.33 -36.14 -4.60
CA ASN A 239 12.93 -37.50 -4.94
C ASN A 239 13.64 -38.54 -4.07
N GLY A 240 12.88 -39.51 -3.58
CA GLY A 240 13.35 -40.56 -2.67
C GLY A 240 13.30 -40.17 -1.19
N THR A 241 12.83 -38.96 -0.88
CA THR A 241 12.55 -38.50 0.48
C THR A 241 11.13 -37.96 0.57
N TYR A 242 10.58 -37.92 1.77
CA TYR A 242 9.26 -37.37 2.02
C TYR A 242 9.21 -36.74 3.41
N ASN A 243 8.19 -35.93 3.65
CA ASN A 243 7.87 -35.45 4.99
C ASN A 243 6.34 -35.46 5.16
N ALA A 244 5.84 -36.16 6.17
CA ALA A 244 4.41 -36.28 6.43
C ALA A 244 3.84 -35.15 7.32
N ALA A 245 4.71 -34.37 7.97
CA ALA A 245 4.31 -33.33 8.92
C ALA A 245 4.34 -31.93 8.30
N GLU A 246 3.46 -31.06 8.78
CA GLU A 246 3.51 -29.62 8.50
C GLU A 246 4.54 -28.94 9.40
N GLY A 247 4.92 -27.70 9.06
CA GLY A 247 5.76 -26.85 9.90
C GLY A 247 7.23 -27.25 9.95
N LYS A 248 7.69 -28.08 9.02
CA LYS A 248 9.11 -28.44 8.91
C LYS A 248 9.93 -27.31 8.31
N SER A 249 11.19 -27.23 8.70
CA SER A 249 12.04 -26.08 8.40
C SER A 249 13.37 -26.44 7.78
N GLU A 250 13.86 -27.66 8.00
CA GLU A 250 15.20 -28.07 7.61
C GLU A 250 15.17 -29.13 6.50
N PRO A 251 16.20 -29.19 5.63
CA PRO A 251 16.32 -30.26 4.63
C PRO A 251 16.34 -31.66 5.25
N ASP A 252 16.86 -31.81 6.47
CA ASP A 252 16.94 -33.09 7.18
C ASP A 252 15.59 -33.57 7.74
N ASP A 253 14.56 -32.71 7.74
CA ASP A 253 13.19 -33.13 8.02
C ASP A 253 12.61 -34.02 6.90
N CYS A 254 13.23 -34.02 5.71
CA CYS A 254 12.89 -34.92 4.62
C CYS A 254 13.54 -36.30 4.82
N VAL A 255 12.77 -37.21 5.40
CA VAL A 255 13.23 -38.57 5.70
C VAL A 255 13.22 -39.46 4.47
N ILE A 256 14.06 -40.51 4.50
CA ILE A 256 14.16 -41.49 3.43
C ILE A 256 12.80 -42.21 3.26
N CYS A 257 12.42 -42.45 2.00
CA CYS A 257 11.21 -43.20 1.68
C CYS A 257 11.25 -44.62 2.32
N PRO A 258 10.18 -45.05 3.00
CA PRO A 258 10.18 -46.33 3.70
C PRO A 258 10.23 -47.52 2.74
N ASP A 259 10.67 -48.66 3.27
CA ASP A 259 10.67 -49.93 2.53
C ASP A 259 9.27 -50.25 1.96
N GLY A 260 9.24 -50.87 0.79
CA GLY A 260 8.01 -51.21 0.08
C GLY A 260 7.29 -50.03 -0.56
N SER A 261 7.87 -48.82 -0.55
CA SER A 261 7.30 -47.60 -1.13
C SER A 261 8.30 -46.78 -1.93
N TRP A 262 7.79 -45.85 -2.74
CA TRP A 262 8.57 -44.85 -3.49
C TRP A 262 8.01 -43.44 -3.28
N CYS A 263 8.89 -42.43 -3.38
CA CYS A 263 8.58 -41.05 -3.07
C CYS A 263 9.09 -40.11 -4.18
N GLY A 264 8.17 -39.40 -4.83
CA GLY A 264 8.52 -38.34 -5.78
C GLY A 264 8.93 -37.04 -5.09
N LYS A 265 9.20 -36.00 -5.88
CA LYS A 265 9.49 -34.66 -5.38
C LYS A 265 8.25 -34.07 -4.69
N GLY A 266 8.42 -33.52 -3.50
CA GLY A 266 7.34 -32.91 -2.73
C GLY A 266 6.35 -33.93 -2.14
N THR A 267 6.71 -35.21 -2.07
CA THR A 267 5.83 -36.25 -1.55
C THR A 267 5.61 -36.08 -0.05
N SER A 268 4.34 -36.10 0.36
CA SER A 268 3.95 -36.11 1.78
C SER A 268 3.54 -37.48 2.30
N GLU A 269 3.18 -38.38 1.39
CA GLU A 269 2.72 -39.73 1.69
C GLU A 269 3.37 -40.69 0.69
N PRO A 270 4.22 -41.63 1.14
CA PRO A 270 4.90 -42.58 0.27
C PRO A 270 3.91 -43.39 -0.55
N THR A 271 4.21 -43.59 -1.83
CA THR A 271 3.39 -44.42 -2.70
C THR A 271 3.85 -45.86 -2.62
N LYS A 272 2.95 -46.77 -2.26
CA LYS A 272 3.22 -48.21 -2.14
C LYS A 272 3.71 -48.80 -3.48
N CYS A 273 4.70 -49.69 -3.43
CA CYS A 273 5.05 -50.50 -4.59
C CYS A 273 3.85 -51.39 -4.99
N PRO A 274 3.55 -51.51 -6.30
CA PRO A 274 2.44 -52.33 -6.77
C PRO A 274 2.72 -53.82 -6.53
N ALA A 275 1.66 -54.63 -6.49
CA ALA A 275 1.78 -56.08 -6.29
C ALA A 275 2.74 -56.72 -7.31
N GLY A 276 3.54 -57.68 -6.85
CA GLY A 276 4.62 -58.28 -7.64
C GLY A 276 5.91 -57.46 -7.72
N ARG A 277 5.94 -56.26 -7.13
CA ARG A 277 7.16 -55.46 -6.94
C ARG A 277 7.45 -55.20 -5.47
N TYR A 278 8.72 -55.06 -5.13
CA TYR A 278 9.20 -54.79 -3.77
C TYR A 278 10.31 -53.75 -3.78
N TYR A 279 10.52 -53.07 -2.66
CA TYR A 279 11.69 -52.21 -2.46
C TYR A 279 12.20 -52.38 -1.05
N LYS A 280 13.52 -52.50 -0.89
CA LYS A 280 14.16 -52.59 0.43
C LYS A 280 15.41 -51.74 0.46
N HIS A 281 15.50 -50.85 1.43
CA HIS A 281 16.71 -50.09 1.67
C HIS A 281 17.81 -51.01 2.21
N ASP A 282 18.97 -51.04 1.57
CA ASP A 282 20.10 -51.91 1.91
C ASP A 282 21.02 -51.34 3.00
N GLY A 283 20.69 -50.14 3.52
CA GLY A 283 21.41 -49.42 4.58
C GLY A 283 22.86 -49.06 4.24
N THR A 284 23.32 -49.35 3.02
CA THR A 284 24.72 -49.26 2.61
C THR A 284 24.91 -48.50 1.30
N SER A 285 23.82 -48.14 0.60
CA SER A 285 23.80 -47.35 -0.63
C SER A 285 22.75 -46.23 -0.54
N PRO A 286 22.97 -45.05 -1.16
CA PRO A 286 22.00 -43.95 -1.21
C PRO A 286 20.81 -44.24 -2.14
N THR A 287 20.52 -45.52 -2.43
CA THR A 287 19.34 -45.91 -3.17
C THR A 287 18.12 -45.48 -2.36
N ARG A 288 17.39 -44.55 -2.95
CA ARG A 288 16.09 -44.08 -2.48
C ARG A 288 15.14 -44.39 -3.62
N ALA A 289 14.01 -45.03 -3.36
CA ALA A 289 12.99 -45.25 -4.37
C ALA A 289 12.33 -43.91 -4.72
N LYS A 290 12.65 -43.38 -5.90
CA LYS A 290 12.21 -42.07 -6.42
C LYS A 290 10.94 -42.18 -7.23
N ASN A 291 10.72 -43.32 -7.88
CA ASN A 291 9.57 -43.61 -8.71
C ASN A 291 9.24 -45.11 -8.71
N VAL A 292 8.17 -45.49 -9.40
CA VAL A 292 7.70 -46.88 -9.48
C VAL A 292 8.71 -47.85 -10.14
N ASP A 293 9.60 -47.35 -10.98
CA ASP A 293 10.61 -48.18 -11.67
C ASP A 293 11.71 -48.64 -10.70
N ASP A 294 11.89 -47.95 -9.58
CA ASP A 294 12.78 -48.35 -8.49
C ASP A 294 12.20 -49.48 -7.61
N CYS A 295 10.93 -49.86 -7.81
CA CYS A 295 10.35 -51.05 -7.20
C CYS A 295 10.73 -52.28 -8.04
N ASP A 296 11.64 -53.10 -7.54
CA ASP A 296 12.13 -54.30 -8.22
C ASP A 296 11.04 -55.36 -8.38
N LEU A 297 11.04 -56.06 -9.51
CA LEU A 297 10.19 -57.24 -9.69
C LEU A 297 10.65 -58.37 -8.78
N CYS A 298 9.71 -59.12 -8.20
CA CYS A 298 10.09 -60.30 -7.44
C CYS A 298 10.91 -61.29 -8.28
N PRO A 299 12.03 -61.82 -7.74
CA PRO A 299 12.80 -62.86 -8.41
C PRO A 299 11.94 -64.09 -8.74
N ALA A 300 12.34 -64.84 -9.78
CA ALA A 300 11.59 -66.00 -10.25
C ALA A 300 11.32 -67.01 -9.12
N GLY A 301 10.04 -67.36 -8.92
CA GLY A 301 9.59 -68.28 -7.87
C GLY A 301 9.28 -67.63 -6.52
N MET A 302 9.45 -66.32 -6.39
CA MET A 302 9.06 -65.54 -5.22
C MET A 302 7.91 -64.58 -5.57
N PHE A 303 7.07 -64.25 -4.59
CA PHE A 303 5.91 -63.39 -4.77
C PHE A 303 5.74 -62.46 -3.58
N CYS A 304 5.16 -61.29 -3.84
CA CYS A 304 4.55 -60.41 -2.86
C CYS A 304 3.09 -60.18 -3.28
N THR A 305 2.16 -60.65 -2.46
CA THR A 305 0.72 -60.49 -2.73
C THR A 305 0.18 -59.13 -2.28
N ASP A 306 0.92 -58.47 -1.39
CA ASP A 306 0.48 -57.25 -0.72
C ASP A 306 1.17 -56.02 -1.32
N THR A 307 0.42 -54.91 -1.42
CA THR A 307 1.00 -53.58 -1.62
C THR A 307 1.80 -53.22 -0.36
N GLU A 308 3.00 -52.63 -0.48
CA GLU A 308 4.02 -52.37 0.60
C GLU A 308 5.04 -53.48 0.87
N SER A 309 5.22 -54.44 -0.03
CA SER A 309 6.16 -55.52 0.26
C SER A 309 7.61 -55.02 0.26
N SER A 310 8.30 -55.18 1.39
CA SER A 310 9.74 -54.92 1.55
C SER A 310 10.60 -56.15 1.25
N ASN A 311 9.97 -57.29 0.99
CA ASN A 311 10.61 -58.52 0.55
C ASN A 311 9.66 -59.34 -0.32
N CYS A 312 10.23 -60.25 -1.11
CA CYS A 312 9.47 -61.32 -1.75
C CYS A 312 9.61 -62.59 -0.92
N THR A 313 8.58 -63.43 -0.89
CA THR A 313 8.62 -64.73 -0.23
C THR A 313 8.44 -65.86 -1.23
N ALA A 314 9.12 -66.98 -1.01
CA ALA A 314 8.87 -68.19 -1.77
C ALA A 314 7.51 -68.77 -1.35
N ASN A 315 6.68 -69.14 -2.31
CA ASN A 315 5.35 -69.66 -2.03
C ASN A 315 5.43 -71.01 -1.28
N PHE A 316 5.11 -71.03 0.03
CA PHE A 316 5.05 -72.27 0.81
C PHE A 316 3.76 -73.08 0.57
N GLU A 317 2.79 -72.56 -0.19
CA GLU A 317 1.53 -73.26 -0.50
C GLU A 317 1.61 -74.27 -1.65
N THR A 318 2.77 -74.86 -1.91
CA THR A 318 2.86 -76.07 -2.77
C THR A 318 3.52 -77.28 -2.09
N LYS A 319 3.66 -77.29 -0.76
CA LYS A 319 4.13 -78.46 0.00
C LYS A 319 3.06 -79.38 0.60
N ILE A 320 1.77 -79.24 0.24
CA ILE A 320 0.73 -80.22 0.61
C ILE A 320 0.11 -80.99 -0.58
N HIS A 321 0.48 -80.73 -1.84
CA HIS A 321 -0.13 -81.44 -2.99
C HIS A 321 0.84 -82.18 -3.95
N LYS A 322 2.05 -82.57 -3.51
CA LYS A 322 2.92 -83.49 -4.26
C LYS A 322 3.66 -84.51 -3.37
N ASN A 323 2.91 -85.43 -2.80
CA ASN A 323 3.28 -86.83 -2.46
C ASN A 323 1.95 -87.46 -1.99
N THR A 324 1.19 -88.21 -2.76
CA THR A 324 1.57 -89.39 -3.55
C THR A 324 0.38 -89.75 -4.46
N GLN A 325 0.48 -89.54 -5.77
CA GLN A 325 -0.20 -90.38 -6.75
C GLN A 325 0.82 -90.81 -7.79
N LYS A 326 1.31 -92.04 -7.64
CA LYS A 326 1.29 -93.10 -8.65
C LYS A 326 2.28 -94.20 -8.25
N ASN A 327 1.76 -95.40 -8.03
CA ASN A 327 2.39 -96.55 -8.65
C ASN A 327 1.30 -97.51 -9.15
N PRO A 328 1.17 -97.76 -10.46
CA PRO A 328 0.22 -98.71 -11.00
C PRO A 328 0.86 -100.11 -11.22
N GLN A 329 0.01 -101.12 -11.09
CA GLN A 329 0.10 -102.50 -11.59
C GLN A 329 0.99 -103.53 -10.85
N LYS A 330 0.34 -104.56 -10.29
CA LYS A 330 0.14 -105.83 -11.01
C LYS A 330 -0.89 -106.75 -10.33
N SER A 331 -1.73 -107.31 -11.18
CA SER A 331 -2.72 -108.38 -11.00
C SER A 331 -2.15 -109.70 -10.44
N LYS A 332 -2.95 -110.42 -9.63
CA LYS A 332 -3.16 -111.88 -9.73
C LYS A 332 -4.42 -112.30 -8.96
N LYS A 333 -5.40 -112.82 -9.70
CA LYS A 333 -6.48 -113.76 -9.29
C LYS A 333 -5.93 -115.21 -9.48
N PRO A 334 -6.62 -116.29 -9.05
CA PRO A 334 -8.00 -116.42 -8.59
C PRO A 334 -8.16 -116.44 -7.07
#